data_AF-V4Y0Z6-F1
#
_entry.id   AF-V4Y0Z6-F1
#
_cell.length_a   1.000
_cell.length_b   1.000
_cell.length_c   1.000
_cell.angle_alpha   90.00
_cell.angle_beta   90.00
_cell.angle_gamma   90.00
#
_symmetry.space_group_name_H-M   'P 1'
#
loop_
_entity.id
_entity.type
_entity.pdbx_description
1 polymer ?
#
loop_
_entity_poly.entity_id
_entity_poly.type
_entity_poly.pdbx_seq_one_letter_code
_entity_poly.pdbx_strand_id
1 'polypeptide(L)' 'MTSKSVATALTLYRSRTLTLQQAATVGGCSTAELEESARAYAPTGGTSASDD' A
#
# COMPACT_ATOMS: atom_id res chain seq x y z
N MET A 1 6.27 0.64 18.22
CA MET A 1 4.93 1.26 18.11
C MET A 1 4.65 1.62 16.64
N THR A 2 4.33 0.72 15.70
CA THR A 2 4.13 1.17 14.29
C THR A 2 3.25 0.29 13.37
N SER A 3 2.60 -0.79 13.81
CA SER A 3 1.77 -1.59 12.86
C SER A 3 0.35 -1.03 12.60
N LYS A 4 -0.13 -0.06 13.38
CA LYS A 4 -1.54 0.36 13.30
C LYS A 4 -1.89 1.28 12.13
N SER A 5 -0.91 1.84 11.41
CA SER A 5 -1.19 3.00 10.55
C SER A 5 -0.85 2.83 9.06
N VAL A 6 -0.16 1.76 8.68
CA VAL A 6 0.10 1.44 7.26
C VAL A 6 -1.20 1.10 6.53
N ALA A 7 -2.11 0.37 7.17
CA ALA A 7 -3.42 0.03 6.60
C ALA A 7 -4.29 1.27 6.31
N THR A 8 -4.27 2.26 7.21
CA THR A 8 -4.98 3.53 7.02
C THR A 8 -4.37 4.34 5.88
N ALA A 9 -3.04 4.47 5.85
CA ALA A 9 -2.33 5.11 4.75
C ALA A 9 -2.61 4.43 3.41
N LEU A 10 -2.60 3.09 3.38
CA LEU A 10 -2.88 2.31 2.18
C LEU A 10 -4.30 2.55 1.67
N THR A 11 -5.28 2.61 2.59
CA THR A 11 -6.67 2.92 2.25
C THR A 11 -6.79 4.31 1.63
N LEU A 12 -6.18 5.33 2.24
CA LEU A 12 -6.20 6.71 1.73
C LEU A 12 -5.51 6.84 0.36
N TYR A 13 -4.38 6.17 0.19
CA TYR A 13 -3.65 6.11 -1.08
C TYR A 13 -4.49 5.43 -2.18
N ARG A 14 -5.13 4.29 -1.87
CA ARG A 14 -5.97 3.54 -2.83
C ARG A 14 -7.28 4.24 -3.18
N SER A 15 -7.84 5.02 -2.25
CA SER A 15 -8.97 5.92 -2.52
C SER A 15 -8.59 7.07 -3.48
N ARG A 16 -7.34 7.11 -3.97
CA ARG A 16 -6.76 8.15 -4.85
C ARG A 16 -6.96 9.57 -4.31
N THR A 17 -7.13 9.69 -3.00
CA THR A 17 -7.37 10.97 -2.32
C THR A 17 -6.05 11.66 -2.01
N LEU A 18 -4.99 10.88 -1.79
CA LEU A 18 -3.67 11.36 -1.39
C LEU A 18 -2.56 10.68 -2.19
N THR A 19 -1.46 11.39 -2.39
CA THR A 19 -0.21 10.81 -2.92
C THR A 19 0.45 9.88 -1.90
N LEU A 20 1.36 9.02 -2.35
CA LEU A 20 2.04 8.03 -1.50
C LEU A 20 2.78 8.69 -0.31
N GLN A 21 3.42 9.84 -0.55
CA GLN A 21 4.08 10.64 0.50
C GLN A 21 3.10 11.23 1.51
N GLN A 22 1.95 11.75 1.04
CA GLN A 22 0.93 12.31 1.93
C GLN A 22 0.26 11.22 2.78
N ALA A 23 -0.06 10.09 2.17
CA ALA A 23 -0.61 8.94 2.87
C ALA A 23 0.37 8.41 3.93
N ALA A 24 1.66 8.31 3.61
CA ALA A 24 2.70 7.90 4.54
C ALA A 24 2.82 8.86 5.74
N THR A 25 2.73 10.17 5.49
CA THR A 25 2.74 11.20 6.55
C THR A 25 1.52 11.08 7.48
N VAL A 26 0.32 10.93 6.91
CA VAL A 26 -0.93 10.75 7.68
C VAL A 26 -0.91 9.43 8.47
N GLY A 27 -0.36 8.38 7.88
CA GLY A 27 -0.17 7.08 8.53
C GLY A 27 1.05 7.00 9.44
N GLY A 28 1.84 8.06 9.60
CA GLY A 28 3.07 8.01 10.42
C GLY A 28 4.00 6.84 10.06
N CYS A 29 4.03 6.44 8.79
CA CYS A 29 4.88 5.36 8.27
C CYS A 29 5.81 5.90 7.19
N SER A 30 6.85 5.14 6.85
CA SER A 30 7.73 5.54 5.75
C SER A 30 7.03 5.31 4.41
N THR A 31 7.36 6.13 3.41
CA THR A 31 6.90 5.92 2.03
C THR A 31 7.32 4.54 1.50
N ALA A 32 8.54 4.09 1.82
CA ALA A 32 9.01 2.76 1.44
C ALA A 32 8.15 1.62 2.03
N GLU A 33 7.75 1.71 3.30
CA GLU A 33 6.87 0.71 3.94
C GLU A 33 5.46 0.70 3.32
N LEU A 34 4.96 1.89 2.98
CA LEU A 34 3.67 2.04 2.32
C LEU A 34 3.69 1.47 0.91
N GLU A 35 4.78 1.71 0.16
CA GLU A 35 4.96 1.20 -1.20
C GLU A 35 5.09 -0.33 -1.21
N GLU A 36 5.88 -0.90 -0.29
CA GLU A 36 5.99 -2.34 -0.09
C GLU A 36 4.63 -2.96 0.23
N SER A 37 3.90 -2.36 1.17
CA SER A 37 2.55 -2.82 1.54
C SER A 37 1.56 -2.65 0.39
N ALA A 38 1.69 -1.59 -0.42
CA ALA A 38 0.86 -1.38 -1.59
C ALA A 38 1.12 -2.42 -2.68
N ARG A 39 2.37 -2.84 -2.89
CA ARG A 39 2.72 -3.95 -3.79
C ARG A 39 2.20 -5.27 -3.27
N ALA A 40 2.37 -5.57 -1.98
CA ALA A 40 1.89 -6.80 -1.36
C ALA A 40 0.35 -6.94 -1.42
N TYR A 41 -0.37 -5.82 -1.39
CA TYR A 41 -1.84 -5.78 -1.44
C TYR A 41 -2.42 -5.46 -2.82
N ALA A 42 -1.57 -5.22 -3.83
CA ALA A 42 -2.03 -5.10 -5.20
C ALA A 42 -2.57 -6.47 -5.61
N PRO A 43 -3.82 -6.57 -6.11
CA PRO A 43 -4.28 -7.83 -6.65
C PRO A 43 -3.30 -8.21 -7.75
N THR A 44 -2.65 -9.36 -7.61
CA THR A 44 -1.73 -9.93 -8.59
C THR A 44 -2.55 -10.35 -9.81
N GLY A 45 -3.11 -9.38 -10.54
CA GLY A 45 -3.76 -9.57 -11.82
C GLY A 45 -2.69 -9.71 -12.88
N GLY A 46 -2.08 -10.90 -12.95
CA GLY A 46 -1.14 -11.27 -14.00
C GLY A 46 -0.18 -12.36 -13.55
N THR A 47 -0.51 -13.59 -13.93
CA THR A 47 0.29 -14.81 -13.78
C THR A 47 0.09 -15.59 -12.47
N SER A 48 -1.09 -16.21 -12.36
CA SER A 48 -1.05 -17.62 -11.96
C SER A 48 -0.22 -18.35 -13.02
N ALA A 49 0.86 -18.97 -12.58
CA ALA A 49 1.61 -19.93 -13.37
C ALA A 49 0.67 -20.98 -13.99
N SER A 50 0.86 -21.23 -15.29
CA SER A 50 0.54 -22.44 -16.07
C SER A 50 -0.89 -23.02 -16.02
N ASP A 51 -1.54 -23.03 -17.19
CA ASP A 51 -2.28 -24.20 -17.70
C ASP A 51 -2.19 -24.20 -19.25
N ASP A 52 -1.79 -25.34 -19.81
CA ASP A 52 -1.32 -25.71 -21.18
C ASP A 52 0.14 -25.37 -21.57
#